data_AF-A0A947KVQ4-F1
#
_entry.id   AF-A0A947KVQ4-F1
#
_cell.length_a   1.000
_cell.length_b   1.000
_cell.length_c   1.000
_cell.angle_alpha   90.00
_cell.angle_beta   90.00
_cell.angle_gamma   90.00
#
_symmetry.space_group_name_H-M   'P 1'
#
loop_
_entity.id
_entity.type
_entity.pdbx_description
1 polymer ?
#
loop_
_entity_poly.entity_id
_entity_poly.type
_entity_poly.pdbx_seq_one_letter_code
_entity_poly.pdbx_strand_id
1 'polypeptide(L)'
;MEKINLVKAMRNMDEAQHVLNYVEVIQEILNGESWKESLGLDNDYEAYEKLLTIAFKIAIKKAKTVEEIEKCAVSVEECSYGKYDPDEWAEQIRIRAYGIEWYLKRNFNSPAYQGFVNFANEMGIKNPLEEIEKAIVQ
;
A
#
# COMPACT_ATOMS: atom_id res chain seq x y z
N MET A 1 14.80 22.93 1.34
CA MET A 1 13.56 23.02 2.14
C MET A 1 13.71 22.05 3.32
N GLU A 2 13.51 22.49 4.56
CA GLU A 2 13.73 21.62 5.71
C GLU A 2 12.63 20.53 5.79
N LYS A 3 13.02 19.24 5.79
CA LYS A 3 12.10 18.07 5.75
C LYS A 3 11.03 18.12 6.86
N ILE A 4 11.36 18.68 8.02
CA ILE A 4 10.42 18.92 9.12
C ILE A 4 9.28 19.87 8.72
N ASN A 5 9.55 20.89 7.91
CA ASN A 5 8.54 21.84 7.47
C ASN A 5 7.56 21.21 6.47
N LEU A 6 8.04 20.27 5.64
CA LEU A 6 7.18 19.44 4.79
C LEU A 6 6.20 18.60 5.61
N VAL A 7 6.70 17.92 6.66
CA VAL A 7 5.83 17.14 7.57
C VAL A 7 4.79 18.01 8.25
N LYS A 8 5.18 19.19 8.74
CA LYS A 8 4.24 20.15 9.34
C LYS A 8 3.17 20.61 8.34
N ALA A 9 3.58 20.93 7.10
CA ALA A 9 2.65 21.31 6.05
C ALA A 9 1.64 20.20 5.77
N MET A 10 2.10 18.96 5.54
CA MET A 10 1.22 17.81 5.30
C MET A 10 0.24 17.55 6.45
N ARG A 11 0.69 17.71 7.70
CA ARG A 11 -0.20 17.56 8.88
C ARG A 11 -1.33 18.59 8.92
N ASN A 12 -1.07 19.81 8.41
CA ASN A 12 -2.03 20.90 8.41
C ASN A 12 -3.00 20.90 7.23
N MET A 13 -2.83 19.99 6.25
CA MET A 13 -3.77 19.85 5.13
C MET A 13 -5.06 19.18 5.59
N ASP A 14 -6.20 19.50 4.98
CA ASP A 14 -7.48 18.92 5.40
C ASP A 14 -7.84 17.60 4.71
N GLU A 15 -7.25 17.34 3.55
CA GLU A 15 -7.63 16.24 2.66
C GLU A 15 -6.47 15.28 2.42
N ALA A 16 -6.79 13.99 2.31
CA ALA A 16 -5.80 12.95 1.99
C ALA A 16 -5.15 13.18 0.63
N GLN A 17 -5.93 13.62 -0.37
CA GLN A 17 -5.42 13.87 -1.72
C GLN A 17 -4.30 14.93 -1.74
N HIS A 18 -4.44 15.99 -0.95
CA HIS A 18 -3.37 17.00 -0.85
C HIS A 18 -2.07 16.44 -0.31
N VAL A 19 -2.13 15.45 0.58
CA VAL A 19 -0.94 14.75 1.09
C VAL A 19 -0.39 13.77 0.05
N LEU A 20 -1.25 13.10 -0.73
CA LEU A 20 -0.83 12.23 -1.83
C LEU A 20 -0.09 13.01 -2.93
N ASN A 21 -0.50 14.24 -3.22
CA ASN A 21 0.27 15.08 -4.17
C ASN A 21 1.71 15.36 -3.67
N TYR A 22 1.94 15.38 -2.35
CA TYR A 22 3.30 15.47 -1.80
C TYR A 22 4.05 14.14 -1.89
N VAL A 23 3.36 13.00 -1.79
CA VAL A 23 3.93 11.67 -2.02
C VAL A 23 4.52 11.61 -3.43
N GLU A 24 3.78 12.04 -4.45
CA GLU A 24 4.25 12.08 -5.85
C GLU A 24 5.54 12.88 -5.99
N VAL A 25 5.59 14.10 -5.41
CA VAL A 25 6.81 14.93 -5.44
C VAL A 25 8.00 14.25 -4.73
N ILE A 26 7.76 13.58 -3.59
CA ILE A 26 8.82 12.85 -2.88
C ILE A 26 9.32 11.68 -3.75
N GLN A 27 8.43 10.98 -4.44
CA GLN A 27 8.82 9.91 -5.36
C GLN A 27 9.61 10.41 -6.56
N GLU A 28 9.22 11.54 -7.16
CA GLU A 28 9.98 12.14 -8.25
C GLU A 28 11.42 12.45 -7.82
N ILE A 29 11.60 12.93 -6.59
CA ILE A 29 12.93 13.13 -6.00
C ILE A 29 13.67 11.79 -5.85
N LEU A 30 13.03 10.76 -5.30
CA LEU A 30 13.65 9.43 -5.14
C LEU A 30 14.03 8.80 -6.49
N ASN A 31 13.17 8.89 -7.49
CA ASN A 31 13.38 8.35 -8.84
C ASN A 31 14.43 9.15 -9.62
N GLY A 32 14.43 10.48 -9.48
CA GLY A 32 15.40 11.38 -10.11
C GLY A 32 16.80 11.34 -9.48
N GLU A 33 16.94 10.72 -8.31
CA GLU A 33 18.20 10.58 -7.58
C GLU A 33 18.82 9.18 -7.65
N SER A 34 18.33 8.29 -8.52
CA SER A 34 18.89 6.94 -8.71
C SER A 34 20.40 6.93 -9.06
N TRP A 35 20.96 8.06 -9.51
CA TRP A 35 22.38 8.26 -9.76
C TRP A 35 23.23 8.50 -8.50
N LYS A 36 22.65 8.88 -7.36
CA LYS A 36 23.38 9.17 -6.11
C LYS A 36 23.86 7.92 -5.37
N GLU A 37 23.15 6.80 -5.51
CA GLU A 37 23.59 5.48 -5.05
C GLU A 37 24.90 5.05 -5.76
N SER A 38 25.15 5.51 -7.00
CA SER A 38 26.42 5.28 -7.71
C SER A 38 27.59 6.13 -7.19
N LEU A 39 27.34 7.11 -6.32
CA LEU A 39 28.33 8.09 -5.83
C LEU A 39 28.48 8.09 -4.30
N GLY A 40 27.79 7.21 -3.57
CA GLY A 40 27.89 7.09 -2.11
C GLY A 40 27.36 8.29 -1.32
N LEU A 41 26.35 8.99 -1.85
CA LEU A 41 25.71 10.13 -1.20
C LEU A 41 24.44 9.69 -0.43
N ASP A 42 24.60 8.80 0.55
CA ASP A 42 23.52 8.03 1.19
C ASP A 42 22.56 8.83 2.10
N ASN A 43 22.96 10.00 2.58
CA ASN A 43 22.24 10.68 3.68
C ASN A 43 20.89 11.31 3.28
N ASP A 44 20.67 11.62 2.00
CA ASP A 44 19.40 12.24 1.59
C ASP A 44 18.34 11.22 1.20
N TYR A 45 18.75 10.11 0.60
CA TYR A 45 17.83 9.07 0.12
C TYR A 45 17.05 8.41 1.26
N GLU A 46 17.75 7.87 2.28
CA GLU A 46 17.10 7.23 3.43
C GLU A 46 16.16 8.21 4.16
N ALA A 47 16.50 9.50 4.17
CA ALA A 47 15.66 10.53 4.76
C ALA A 47 14.39 10.81 3.94
N TYR A 48 14.45 10.73 2.60
CA TYR A 48 13.28 10.85 1.73
C TYR A 48 12.39 9.61 1.78
N GLU A 49 12.95 8.40 1.93
CA GLU A 49 12.15 7.19 2.16
C GLU A 49 11.35 7.27 3.47
N LYS A 50 11.99 7.72 4.55
CA LYS A 50 11.31 7.96 5.83
C LYS A 50 10.22 9.02 5.67
N LEU A 51 10.48 10.07 4.89
CA LEU A 51 9.50 11.12 4.61
C LEU A 51 8.30 10.59 3.82
N LEU A 52 8.54 9.74 2.82
CA LEU A 52 7.51 9.06 2.02
C LEU A 52 6.58 8.23 2.92
N THR A 53 7.17 7.43 3.81
CA THR A 53 6.40 6.62 4.77
C THR A 53 5.56 7.48 5.73
N ILE A 54 6.11 8.61 6.20
CA ILE A 54 5.38 9.55 7.05
C ILE A 54 4.23 10.20 6.28
N ALA A 55 4.44 10.58 5.01
CA ALA A 55 3.41 11.17 4.15
C ALA A 55 2.23 10.21 3.97
N PHE A 56 2.48 8.94 3.65
CA PHE A 56 1.43 7.91 3.57
C PHE A 56 0.66 7.76 4.88
N LYS A 57 1.35 7.69 6.02
CA LYS A 57 0.70 7.61 7.33
C LYS A 57 -0.18 8.83 7.63
N ILE A 58 0.17 10.00 7.14
CA ILE A 58 -0.64 11.21 7.28
C ILE A 58 -1.84 11.14 6.32
N ALA A 59 -1.64 10.76 5.05
CA ALA A 59 -2.70 10.63 4.06
C ALA A 59 -3.80 9.66 4.53
N ILE A 60 -3.41 8.46 4.99
CA ILE A 60 -4.33 7.45 5.53
C ILE A 60 -5.11 7.99 6.73
N LYS A 61 -4.48 8.75 7.63
CA LYS A 61 -5.17 9.37 8.79
C LYS A 61 -6.17 10.46 8.38
N LYS A 62 -6.00 11.06 7.21
CA LYS A 62 -6.88 12.10 6.68
C LYS A 62 -7.98 11.56 5.80
N ALA A 63 -7.84 10.33 5.28
CA ALA A 63 -8.87 9.68 4.50
C ALA A 63 -10.12 9.48 5.38
N LYS A 64 -11.26 9.97 4.88
CA LYS A 64 -12.56 9.91 5.57
C LYS A 64 -13.49 8.90 4.92
N THR A 65 -13.27 8.61 3.64
CA THR A 65 -14.05 7.66 2.88
C THR A 65 -13.25 6.41 2.56
N VAL A 66 -13.97 5.32 2.34
CA VAL A 66 -13.42 4.05 1.90
C VAL A 66 -12.68 4.19 0.55
N GLU A 67 -13.19 5.04 -0.35
CA GLU A 67 -12.54 5.34 -1.63
C GLU A 67 -11.19 6.04 -1.45
N GLU A 68 -11.10 6.99 -0.52
CA GLU A 68 -9.84 7.68 -0.20
C GLU A 68 -8.81 6.73 0.43
N ILE A 69 -9.26 5.76 1.23
CA ILE A 69 -8.36 4.74 1.80
C ILE A 69 -7.83 3.82 0.70
N GLU A 70 -8.67 3.41 -0.27
CA GLU A 70 -8.23 2.59 -1.40
C GLU A 70 -7.21 3.34 -2.26
N LYS A 71 -7.42 4.64 -2.52
CA LYS A 71 -6.41 5.47 -3.21
C LYS A 71 -5.08 5.45 -2.47
N CYS A 72 -5.09 5.56 -1.14
CA CYS A 72 -3.86 5.46 -0.35
C CYS A 72 -3.19 4.09 -0.46
N ALA A 73 -3.97 3.00 -0.48
CA ALA A 73 -3.44 1.64 -0.63
C ALA A 73 -2.79 1.42 -2.01
N VAL A 74 -3.48 1.84 -3.09
CA VAL A 74 -2.94 1.77 -4.47
C VAL A 74 -1.66 2.58 -4.59
N SER A 75 -1.64 3.81 -4.05
CA SER A 75 -0.42 4.60 -4.08
C SER A 75 0.73 3.92 -3.32
N VAL A 76 0.48 3.25 -2.19
CA VAL A 76 1.54 2.50 -1.48
C VAL A 76 2.15 1.40 -2.36
N GLU A 77 1.30 0.62 -3.06
CA GLU A 77 1.72 -0.46 -3.96
C GLU A 77 2.59 0.08 -5.11
N GLU A 78 2.11 1.12 -5.79
CA GLU A 78 2.81 1.74 -6.91
C GLU A 78 4.15 2.34 -6.47
N CYS A 79 4.22 2.89 -5.25
CA CYS A 79 5.37 3.66 -4.80
C CYS A 79 6.50 2.84 -4.19
N SER A 80 6.21 1.65 -3.69
CA SER A 80 7.13 0.86 -2.86
C SER A 80 7.52 -0.47 -3.50
N TYR A 81 7.19 -0.65 -4.79
CA TYR A 81 7.46 -1.86 -5.56
C TYR A 81 8.96 -2.22 -5.53
N GLY A 82 9.29 -3.37 -4.92
CA GLY A 82 10.65 -3.94 -4.92
C GLY A 82 11.55 -3.69 -3.71
N LYS A 83 11.09 -2.97 -2.66
CA LYS A 83 11.88 -2.74 -1.43
C LYS A 83 11.35 -3.43 -0.17
N TYR A 84 10.03 -3.39 0.00
CA TYR A 84 9.26 -4.10 1.02
C TYR A 84 8.19 -4.94 0.31
N ASP A 85 7.45 -5.81 1.00
CA ASP A 85 6.22 -6.38 0.45
C ASP A 85 5.14 -5.28 0.51
N PRO A 86 4.98 -4.47 -0.56
CA PRO A 86 4.10 -3.32 -0.50
C PRO A 86 2.63 -3.76 -0.60
N ASP A 87 2.41 -4.96 -1.13
CA ASP A 87 1.14 -5.64 -1.20
C ASP A 87 0.70 -6.00 0.22
N GLU A 88 1.58 -6.56 1.06
CA GLU A 88 1.25 -6.83 2.48
C GLU A 88 0.81 -5.55 3.21
N TRP A 89 1.52 -4.43 3.02
CA TRP A 89 1.14 -3.19 3.68
C TRP A 89 -0.20 -2.63 3.14
N ALA A 90 -0.40 -2.66 1.84
CA ALA A 90 -1.65 -2.23 1.21
C ALA A 90 -2.84 -3.12 1.63
N GLU A 91 -2.63 -4.43 1.74
CA GLU A 91 -3.61 -5.38 2.27
C GLU A 91 -4.00 -5.06 3.71
N GLN A 92 -3.04 -4.78 4.58
CA GLN A 92 -3.33 -4.34 5.95
C GLN A 92 -4.16 -3.05 5.98
N ILE A 93 -3.91 -2.12 5.06
CA ILE A 93 -4.70 -0.89 4.92
C ILE A 93 -6.13 -1.22 4.47
N ARG A 94 -6.30 -2.07 3.45
CA ARG A 94 -7.62 -2.48 2.95
C ARG A 94 -8.42 -3.24 4.00
N ILE A 95 -7.81 -4.18 4.74
CA ILE A 95 -8.48 -4.91 5.83
C ILE A 95 -8.99 -3.92 6.89
N ARG A 96 -8.25 -2.86 7.20
CA ARG A 96 -8.72 -1.82 8.14
C ARG A 96 -9.88 -0.99 7.59
N ALA A 97 -9.91 -0.74 6.27
CA ALA A 97 -10.93 0.08 5.62
C ALA A 97 -12.25 -0.66 5.42
N TYR A 98 -12.16 -1.90 4.94
CA TYR A 98 -13.30 -2.69 4.47
C TYR A 98 -13.70 -3.82 5.43
N GLY A 99 -12.83 -4.16 6.38
CA GLY A 99 -12.97 -5.33 7.23
C GLY A 99 -12.42 -6.61 6.58
N ILE A 100 -12.03 -7.56 7.43
CA ILE A 100 -11.42 -8.82 7.01
C ILE A 100 -12.39 -9.70 6.20
N GLU A 101 -13.69 -9.70 6.53
CA GLU A 101 -14.70 -10.49 5.81
C GLU A 101 -14.86 -10.04 4.36
N TRP A 102 -14.98 -8.73 4.14
CA TRP A 102 -15.05 -8.17 2.78
C TRP A 102 -13.79 -8.50 1.99
N TYR A 103 -12.62 -8.33 2.61
CA TYR A 103 -11.34 -8.60 1.97
C TYR A 103 -11.20 -10.07 1.58
N LEU A 104 -11.51 -11.00 2.49
CA LEU A 104 -11.50 -12.44 2.20
C LEU A 104 -12.52 -12.81 1.13
N LYS A 105 -13.73 -12.25 1.18
CA LYS A 105 -14.76 -12.46 0.16
C LYS A 105 -14.28 -11.99 -1.23
N ARG A 106 -13.62 -10.83 -1.31
CA ARG A 106 -13.03 -10.34 -2.57
C ARG A 106 -11.92 -11.30 -3.06
N ASN A 107 -11.03 -11.76 -2.17
CA ASN A 107 -9.97 -12.69 -2.53
C ASN A 107 -10.50 -14.04 -3.03
N PHE A 108 -11.49 -14.62 -2.34
CA PHE A 108 -12.10 -15.88 -2.78
C PHE A 108 -12.85 -15.76 -4.11
N ASN A 109 -13.35 -14.57 -4.46
CA ASN A 109 -13.96 -14.31 -5.77
C ASN A 109 -12.93 -13.90 -6.85
N SER A 110 -11.63 -13.88 -6.54
CA SER A 110 -10.61 -13.45 -7.49
C SER A 110 -10.25 -14.55 -8.51
N PRO A 111 -9.85 -14.19 -9.75
CA PRO A 111 -9.34 -15.16 -10.71
C PRO A 111 -8.11 -15.92 -10.20
N ALA A 112 -7.27 -15.28 -9.40
CA ALA A 112 -6.08 -15.89 -8.81
C ALA A 112 -6.45 -17.04 -7.86
N TYR A 113 -7.42 -16.81 -6.97
CA TYR A 113 -7.92 -17.86 -6.08
C TYR A 113 -8.58 -19.00 -6.85
N GLN A 114 -9.38 -18.70 -7.88
CA GLN A 114 -9.97 -19.74 -8.71
C GLN A 114 -8.89 -20.59 -9.43
N GLY A 115 -7.82 -19.94 -9.90
CA GLY A 115 -6.66 -20.63 -10.47
C GLY A 115 -5.99 -21.56 -9.45
N PHE A 116 -5.81 -21.11 -8.21
CA PHE A 116 -5.30 -21.94 -7.12
C PHE A 116 -6.20 -23.15 -6.83
N VAL A 117 -7.52 -22.97 -6.75
CA VAL A 117 -8.48 -24.07 -6.52
C VAL A 117 -8.41 -25.11 -7.66
N ASN A 118 -8.36 -24.66 -8.90
CA ASN A 118 -8.23 -25.55 -10.06
C ASN A 118 -6.93 -26.36 -10.00
N PHE A 119 -5.81 -25.70 -9.72
CA PHE A 119 -4.51 -26.35 -9.54
C PHE A 119 -4.54 -27.39 -8.41
N ALA A 120 -5.12 -27.07 -7.26
CA ALA A 120 -5.24 -27.99 -6.14
C ALA A 120 -6.05 -29.25 -6.52
N ASN A 121 -7.16 -29.07 -7.24
CA ASN A 121 -7.99 -30.16 -7.73
C ASN A 121 -7.24 -31.06 -8.74
N GLU A 122 -6.51 -30.47 -9.68
CA GLU A 122 -5.68 -31.21 -10.65
C GLU A 122 -4.59 -32.05 -9.97
N MET A 123 -4.02 -31.52 -8.89
CA MET A 123 -3.00 -32.20 -8.10
C MET A 123 -3.57 -33.19 -7.07
N GLY A 124 -4.90 -33.31 -6.95
CA GLY A 124 -5.55 -34.13 -5.93
C GLY A 124 -5.30 -33.65 -4.49
N ILE A 125 -5.00 -32.36 -4.32
CA ILE A 125 -4.73 -31.72 -3.04
C ILE A 125 -6.03 -31.10 -2.53
N LYS A 126 -6.38 -31.38 -1.27
CA LYS A 126 -7.52 -30.70 -0.62
C LYS A 126 -7.22 -29.21 -0.48
N ASN A 127 -8.15 -28.35 -0.91
CA ASN A 127 -8.05 -26.92 -0.69
C ASN A 127 -8.01 -26.62 0.83
N PRO A 128 -6.91 -26.07 1.38
CA PRO A 128 -6.80 -25.77 2.80
C PRO A 128 -7.70 -24.62 3.26
N LEU A 129 -8.23 -23.82 2.32
CA LEU A 129 -9.07 -22.65 2.60
C LEU A 129 -10.56 -22.93 2.41
N GLU A 130 -10.95 -24.14 2.01
CA GLU A 130 -12.34 -24.50 1.67
C GLU A 130 -13.35 -24.23 2.79
N GLU A 131 -12.98 -24.52 4.05
CA GLU A 131 -13.85 -24.30 5.20
C GLU A 131 -14.05 -22.81 5.50
N ILE A 132 -12.98 -22.01 5.33
CA ILE A 132 -13.01 -20.56 5.52
C ILE A 132 -13.81 -19.90 4.39
N GLU A 133 -13.60 -20.33 3.14
CA GLU A 133 -14.37 -19.87 1.99
C GLU A 133 -15.86 -20.11 2.18
N LYS A 134 -16.25 -21.33 2.57
CA LYS A 134 -17.65 -21.67 2.85
C LYS A 134 -18.27 -20.81 3.96
N ALA A 135 -17.48 -20.42 4.97
CA ALA A 135 -17.96 -19.57 6.06
C ALA A 135 -18.14 -18.10 5.65
N ILE A 136 -17.40 -17.61 4.65
CA ILE A 136 -17.37 -16.20 4.23
C ILE A 136 -18.27 -15.91 3.01
N VAL A 137 -18.44 -16.89 2.12
CA VAL A 137 -19.15 -16.71 0.83
C VAL A 137 -20.65 -17.01 0.91
N GLN A 138 -21.13 -17.65 1.99
CA GLN A 138 -22.57 -17.82 2.30
C GLN A 138 -23.30 -16.47 2.44
#